data_AF-A0A7S3ERF2-F1
#
_entry.id   AF-A0A7S3ERF2-F1
#
_cell.length_a   1.000
_cell.length_b   1.000
_cell.length_c   1.000
_cell.angle_alpha   90.00
_cell.angle_beta   90.00
_cell.angle_gamma   90.00
#
_symmetry.space_group_name_H-M   'P 1'
#
loop_
_entity.id
_entity.type
_entity.pdbx_description
1 polymer ?
#
loop_
_entity_poly.entity_id
_entity_poly.type
_entity_poly.pdbx_seq_one_letter_code
_entity_poly.pdbx_strand_id
1 'polypeptide(L)'
;AVDFYGQCDFVVCTLPLTETTRGFVGKEAFACMKPSSVFISLGRGAAVDEAALAEALQSGAIAGAALDVFAVEPLPSTSPLWELENVLITAHNADYTTDYHALAWQTWLDNFHCLIEGKPFATPVDVAIGY
;
A
#
# COMPACT_ATOMS: atom_id res chain seq x y z
N ALA A 1 -18.50 0.78 4.87
CA ALA A 1 -17.43 1.46 4.11
C ALA A 1 -17.57 2.98 4.21
N VAL A 2 -18.68 3.59 3.76
CA VAL A 2 -18.93 5.05 3.85
C VAL A 2 -18.70 5.60 5.27
N ASP A 3 -19.20 4.88 6.28
CA ASP A 3 -19.07 5.28 7.69
C ASP A 3 -17.61 5.28 8.19
N PHE A 4 -16.75 4.41 7.66
CA PHE A 4 -15.34 4.33 8.05
C PHE A 4 -14.56 5.53 7.49
N TYR A 5 -14.59 5.71 6.16
CA TYR A 5 -13.78 6.74 5.49
C TYR A 5 -14.15 8.16 5.93
N GLY A 6 -15.44 8.44 6.15
CA GLY A 6 -15.92 9.76 6.56
C GLY A 6 -15.55 10.15 7.99
N GLN A 7 -15.10 9.18 8.82
CA GLN A 7 -14.68 9.44 10.20
C GLN A 7 -13.15 9.60 10.33
N CYS A 8 -12.38 9.17 9.35
CA CYS A 8 -10.92 9.18 9.39
C CYS A 8 -10.31 10.52 8.96
N ASP A 9 -9.30 10.99 9.71
CA ASP A 9 -8.41 12.08 9.26
C ASP A 9 -7.19 11.52 8.51
N PHE A 10 -6.80 10.29 8.79
CA PHE A 10 -5.76 9.55 8.09
C PHE A 10 -6.27 8.16 7.73
N VAL A 11 -6.05 7.73 6.49
CA VAL A 11 -6.38 6.39 6.01
C VAL A 11 -5.10 5.73 5.53
N VAL A 12 -4.70 4.63 6.17
CA VAL A 12 -3.48 3.91 5.85
C VAL A 12 -3.82 2.58 5.17
N CYS A 13 -3.37 2.42 3.92
CA CYS A 13 -3.53 1.21 3.14
C CYS A 13 -2.28 0.32 3.26
N THR A 14 -2.42 -0.78 3.99
CA THR A 14 -1.42 -1.85 4.15
C THR A 14 -1.92 -3.17 3.57
N LEU A 15 -2.91 -3.12 2.67
CA LEU A 15 -3.52 -4.31 2.09
C LEU A 15 -2.49 -5.12 1.27
N PRO A 16 -2.50 -6.45 1.36
CA PRO A 16 -1.81 -7.29 0.40
C PRO A 16 -2.46 -7.15 -0.97
N LEU A 17 -1.75 -7.53 -2.03
CA LEU A 17 -2.33 -7.64 -3.38
C LEU A 17 -2.82 -9.05 -3.64
N THR A 18 -4.14 -9.19 -3.71
CA THR A 18 -4.85 -10.39 -4.14
C THR A 18 -5.86 -10.00 -5.22
N GLU A 19 -6.58 -10.96 -5.79
CA GLU A 19 -7.68 -10.65 -6.72
C GLU A 19 -8.75 -9.76 -6.06
N THR A 20 -9.06 -10.00 -4.79
CA THR A 20 -10.12 -9.27 -4.06
C THR A 20 -9.71 -7.88 -3.59
N THR A 21 -8.41 -7.61 -3.47
CA THR A 21 -7.91 -6.31 -2.99
C THR A 21 -7.39 -5.40 -4.11
N ARG A 22 -7.33 -5.89 -5.35
CA ARG A 22 -6.92 -5.08 -6.51
C ARG A 22 -7.89 -3.93 -6.72
N GLY A 23 -7.37 -2.70 -6.72
CA GLY A 23 -8.16 -1.47 -6.85
C GLY A 23 -9.19 -1.29 -5.73
N PHE A 24 -9.00 -1.93 -4.57
CA PHE A 24 -9.95 -1.88 -3.45
C PHE A 24 -10.18 -0.45 -2.95
N VAL A 25 -9.11 0.36 -2.88
CA VAL A 25 -9.24 1.80 -2.61
C VAL A 25 -9.45 2.53 -3.93
N GLY A 26 -10.71 2.66 -4.32
CA GLY A 26 -11.14 3.30 -5.56
C GLY A 26 -11.86 4.64 -5.36
N LYS A 27 -12.51 5.11 -6.43
CA LYS A 27 -13.23 6.40 -6.47
C LYS A 27 -14.26 6.55 -5.34
N GLU A 28 -15.00 5.49 -5.03
CA GLU A 28 -16.02 5.50 -3.97
C GLU A 28 -15.39 5.69 -2.58
N ALA A 29 -14.22 5.12 -2.34
CA ALA A 29 -13.50 5.31 -1.07
C ALA A 29 -13.07 6.77 -0.91
N PHE A 30 -12.41 7.34 -1.93
CA PHE A 30 -11.97 8.73 -1.90
C PHE A 30 -13.14 9.74 -1.81
N ALA A 31 -14.27 9.45 -2.46
CA ALA A 31 -15.47 10.29 -2.35
C ALA A 31 -16.10 10.30 -0.94
N CYS A 32 -15.85 9.27 -0.13
CA CYS A 32 -16.32 9.19 1.24
C CYS A 32 -15.35 9.81 2.25
N MET A 33 -14.10 10.07 1.86
CA MET A 33 -13.09 10.64 2.74
C MET A 33 -13.37 12.13 3.00
N LYS A 34 -12.87 12.64 4.14
CA LYS A 34 -12.98 14.07 4.45
C LYS A 34 -12.07 14.88 3.51
N PRO A 35 -12.46 16.10 3.09
CA PRO A 35 -11.56 17.01 2.37
C PRO A 35 -10.27 17.33 3.12
N SER A 36 -10.27 17.24 4.46
CA SER A 36 -9.10 17.46 5.30
C SER A 36 -8.22 16.21 5.50
N SER A 37 -8.63 15.05 4.97
CA SER A 37 -7.97 13.78 5.26
C SER A 37 -6.75 13.52 4.37
N VAL A 38 -5.83 12.70 4.88
CA VAL A 38 -4.63 12.27 4.15
C VAL A 38 -4.68 10.76 3.91
N PHE A 39 -4.40 10.35 2.67
CA PHE A 39 -4.28 8.94 2.30
C PHE A 39 -2.81 8.48 2.34
N ILE A 40 -2.54 7.31 2.90
CA ILE A 40 -1.18 6.76 3.01
C ILE A 40 -1.18 5.35 2.42
N SER A 41 -0.27 5.05 1.49
CA SER A 41 -0.16 3.73 0.87
C SER A 41 1.24 3.13 1.08
N LEU A 42 1.30 2.04 1.83
CA LEU A 42 2.52 1.30 2.19
C LEU A 42 2.42 -0.20 1.88
N GLY A 43 1.25 -0.68 1.44
CA GLY A 43 1.01 -2.10 1.13
C GLY A 43 1.46 -2.47 -0.28
N ARG A 44 0.52 -2.44 -1.23
CA ARG A 44 0.78 -2.67 -2.65
C ARG A 44 0.04 -1.62 -3.47
N GLY A 45 0.75 -0.93 -4.37
CA GLY A 45 0.14 0.17 -5.15
C GLY A 45 -1.06 -0.28 -5.99
N ALA A 46 -1.05 -1.51 -6.50
CA ALA A 46 -2.18 -2.09 -7.23
C ALA A 46 -3.44 -2.37 -6.38
N ALA A 47 -3.37 -2.23 -5.05
CA ALA A 47 -4.57 -2.23 -4.19
C ALA A 47 -5.32 -0.88 -4.22
N VAL A 48 -4.72 0.14 -4.84
CA VAL A 48 -5.27 1.48 -4.99
C VAL A 48 -5.53 1.72 -6.48
N ASP A 49 -6.68 2.31 -6.80
CA ASP A 49 -6.89 2.91 -8.11
C ASP A 49 -6.11 4.24 -8.16
N GLU A 50 -4.90 4.20 -8.72
CA GLU A 50 -3.99 5.35 -8.78
C GLU A 50 -4.56 6.51 -9.60
N ALA A 51 -5.41 6.23 -10.60
CA ALA A 51 -6.08 7.26 -11.37
C ALA A 51 -7.16 7.97 -10.54
N ALA A 52 -7.95 7.21 -9.77
CA ALA A 52 -8.92 7.79 -8.85
C ALA A 52 -8.24 8.59 -7.72
N LEU A 53 -7.09 8.11 -7.21
CA LEU A 53 -6.27 8.84 -6.25
C LEU A 53 -5.80 10.18 -6.83
N ALA A 54 -5.24 10.18 -8.04
CA ALA A 54 -4.80 11.40 -8.70
C ALA A 54 -5.96 12.39 -8.92
N GLU A 55 -7.14 11.92 -9.35
CA GLU A 55 -8.34 12.76 -9.49
C GLU A 55 -8.77 13.38 -8.14
N ALA A 56 -8.77 12.58 -7.06
CA ALA A 56 -9.16 13.04 -5.73
C ALA A 56 -8.19 14.10 -5.17
N LEU A 57 -6.90 13.95 -5.43
CA LEU A 57 -5.87 14.91 -5.02
C LEU A 57 -5.94 16.20 -5.84
N GLN A 58 -6.08 16.10 -7.17
CA GLN A 58 -6.18 17.23 -8.08
C GLN A 58 -7.42 18.10 -7.80
N SER A 59 -8.54 17.45 -7.46
CA SER A 59 -9.80 18.15 -7.16
C SER A 59 -9.87 18.68 -5.73
N GLY A 60 -8.95 18.30 -4.84
CA GLY A 60 -9.00 18.61 -3.42
C GLY A 60 -10.10 17.85 -2.65
N ALA A 61 -10.56 16.71 -3.17
CA ALA A 61 -11.48 15.83 -2.46
C ALA A 61 -10.85 15.22 -1.20
N ILE A 62 -9.52 15.10 -1.18
CA ILE A 62 -8.71 14.81 0.00
C ILE A 62 -7.55 15.82 0.08
N ALA A 63 -7.02 16.02 1.29
CA ALA A 63 -6.02 17.06 1.53
C ALA A 63 -4.67 16.70 0.91
N GLY A 64 -4.30 15.42 0.90
CA GLY A 64 -3.04 14.96 0.35
C GLY A 64 -2.82 13.46 0.45
N ALA A 65 -1.65 13.00 0.00
CA ALA A 65 -1.25 11.60 0.11
C ALA A 65 0.25 11.41 0.42
N ALA A 66 0.59 10.28 1.02
CA ALA A 66 1.97 9.80 1.16
C ALA A 66 2.10 8.37 0.60
N LEU A 67 2.98 8.18 -0.38
CA LEU A 67 3.04 6.98 -1.22
C LEU A 67 4.46 6.39 -1.25
N ASP A 68 4.57 5.12 -0.84
CA ASP A 68 5.80 4.31 -0.97
C ASP A 68 5.70 3.29 -2.11
N VAL A 69 4.48 2.92 -2.50
CA VAL A 69 4.18 1.86 -3.47
C VAL A 69 3.30 2.37 -4.60
N PHE A 70 3.47 1.82 -5.80
CA PHE A 70 2.79 2.28 -7.02
C PHE A 70 2.20 1.10 -7.81
N ALA A 71 1.21 1.36 -8.67
CA ALA A 71 0.62 0.30 -9.48
C ALA A 71 1.64 -0.30 -10.47
N VAL A 72 2.54 0.55 -10.96
CA VAL A 72 3.72 0.18 -11.76
C VAL A 72 4.95 0.75 -11.06
N GLU A 73 5.95 -0.11 -10.83
CA GLU A 73 7.18 0.27 -10.15
C GLU A 73 8.41 0.07 -11.06
N PRO A 74 9.30 1.08 -11.18
CA PRO A 74 9.21 2.43 -10.59
C PRO A 74 8.04 3.24 -11.13
N LEU A 75 7.57 4.24 -10.36
CA LEU A 75 6.52 5.16 -10.79
C LEU A 75 6.90 5.79 -12.15
N PRO A 76 6.10 5.62 -13.21
CA PRO A 76 6.43 6.16 -14.53
C PRO A 76 6.66 7.67 -14.49
N SER A 77 7.65 8.17 -15.23
CA SER A 77 7.95 9.61 -15.30
C SER A 77 6.81 10.46 -15.87
N THR A 78 5.84 9.82 -16.53
CA THR A 78 4.63 10.46 -17.05
C THR A 78 3.46 10.46 -16.05
N SER A 79 3.64 9.94 -14.83
CA SER A 79 2.57 9.90 -13.84
C SER A 79 2.20 11.32 -13.40
N PRO A 80 0.89 11.66 -13.34
CA PRO A 80 0.45 12.97 -12.86
C PRO A 80 0.79 13.18 -11.38
N LEU A 81 1.04 12.12 -10.61
CA LEU A 81 1.38 12.22 -9.18
C LEU A 81 2.66 13.03 -8.93
N TRP A 82 3.58 13.10 -9.91
CA TRP A 82 4.80 13.91 -9.79
C TRP A 82 4.54 15.42 -9.73
N GLU A 83 3.43 15.88 -10.32
CA GLU A 83 3.11 17.31 -10.44
C GLU A 83 2.24 17.82 -9.28
N LEU A 84 1.84 16.94 -8.36
CA LEU A 84 0.93 17.28 -7.27
C LEU A 84 1.69 17.72 -6.02
N GLU A 85 1.54 18.99 -5.65
CA GLU A 85 2.20 19.57 -4.46
C GLU A 85 1.72 18.96 -3.13
N ASN A 86 0.53 18.34 -3.12
CA ASN A 86 -0.05 17.68 -1.96
C ASN A 86 0.24 16.17 -1.88
N VAL A 87 1.29 15.71 -2.57
CA VAL A 87 1.71 14.30 -2.54
C VAL A 87 3.16 14.19 -2.10
N LEU A 88 3.40 13.35 -1.09
CA LEU A 88 4.73 12.90 -0.71
C LEU A 88 4.99 11.53 -1.36
N ILE A 89 6.08 11.42 -2.09
CA ILE A 89 6.49 10.19 -2.80
C ILE A 89 7.83 9.73 -2.26
N THR A 90 7.91 8.46 -1.86
CA THR A 90 9.17 7.75 -1.59
C THR A 90 9.35 6.61 -2.60
N ALA A 91 10.59 6.11 -2.72
CA ALA A 91 10.82 4.84 -3.40
C ALA A 91 10.34 3.70 -2.48
N HIS A 92 9.91 2.57 -3.05
CA HIS A 92 9.41 1.40 -2.30
C HIS A 92 10.49 0.82 -1.38
N ASN A 93 10.56 1.38 -0.17
CA ASN A 93 11.57 1.06 0.83
C ASN A 93 11.13 1.42 2.26
N ALA A 94 9.84 1.59 2.52
CA ALA A 94 9.33 1.84 3.88
C ALA A 94 9.68 0.72 4.88
N ASP A 95 9.99 -0.48 4.39
CA ASP A 95 10.46 -1.62 5.18
C ASP A 95 11.96 -1.59 5.49
N TYR A 96 12.73 -0.69 4.86
CA TYR A 96 14.19 -0.62 4.98
C TYR A 96 14.64 0.08 6.27
N THR A 97 14.36 -0.56 7.41
CA THR A 97 14.80 -0.14 8.75
C THR A 97 16.21 -0.61 9.07
N THR A 98 16.80 -0.09 10.14
CA THR A 98 18.17 -0.46 10.58
C THR A 98 18.34 -1.94 10.90
N ASP A 99 17.26 -2.63 11.26
CA ASP A 99 17.22 -4.04 11.64
C ASP A 99 16.61 -4.95 10.55
N TYR A 100 16.16 -4.39 9.42
CA TYR A 100 15.50 -5.12 8.32
C TYR A 100 16.25 -6.39 7.92
N HIS A 101 17.55 -6.28 7.62
CA HIS A 101 18.37 -7.42 7.17
C HIS A 101 18.44 -8.54 8.21
N ALA A 102 18.54 -8.18 9.49
CA ALA A 102 18.62 -9.17 10.56
C ALA A 102 17.29 -9.91 10.73
N LEU A 103 16.17 -9.18 10.70
CA LEU A 103 14.83 -9.77 10.83
C LEU A 103 14.45 -10.63 9.62
N ALA A 104 14.74 -10.15 8.40
CA ALA A 104 14.48 -10.89 7.17
C ALA A 104 15.31 -12.18 7.12
N TRP A 105 16.58 -12.11 7.49
CA TRP A 105 17.45 -13.29 7.54
C TRP A 105 16.99 -14.31 8.59
N GLN A 106 16.61 -13.84 9.78
CA GLN A 106 16.07 -14.72 10.82
C GLN A 106 14.79 -15.42 10.35
N THR A 107 13.86 -14.66 9.74
CA THR A 107 12.61 -15.22 9.20
C THR A 107 12.89 -16.27 8.12
N TRP A 108 13.88 -16.03 7.26
CA TRP A 108 14.29 -17.01 6.26
C TRP A 108 14.87 -18.27 6.90
N LEU A 109 15.77 -18.14 7.87
CA LEU A 109 16.37 -19.27 8.59
C LEU A 109 15.31 -20.11 9.30
N ASP A 110 14.36 -19.49 9.98
CA ASP A 110 13.30 -20.19 10.70
C ASP A 110 12.45 -21.04 9.74
N ASN A 111 12.08 -20.47 8.59
CA ASN A 111 11.32 -21.20 7.57
C ASN A 111 12.17 -22.28 6.87
N PHE A 112 13.47 -22.05 6.67
CA PHE A 112 14.39 -23.06 6.13
C PHE A 112 14.50 -24.27 7.06
N HIS A 113 14.57 -24.05 8.37
CA HIS A 113 14.52 -25.13 9.36
C HIS A 113 13.19 -25.89 9.32
N CYS A 114 12.05 -25.19 9.22
CA CYS A 114 10.75 -25.84 9.02
C CYS A 114 10.73 -26.71 7.76
N LEU A 115 11.29 -26.21 6.65
CA LEU A 115 11.36 -26.93 5.37
C LEU A 115 12.13 -28.26 5.49
N ILE A 116 13.35 -28.24 6.04
CA ILE A 116 14.19 -29.43 6.13
C ILE A 116 13.68 -30.45 7.16
N GLU A 117 12.90 -30.00 8.14
CA GLU A 117 12.28 -30.86 9.16
C GLU A 117 10.88 -31.35 8.77
N GLY A 118 10.32 -30.89 7.65
CA GLY A 118 8.97 -31.22 7.21
C GLY A 118 7.88 -30.65 8.13
N LYS A 119 8.15 -29.54 8.81
CA LYS A 119 7.20 -28.83 9.68
C LYS A 119 6.48 -27.70 8.92
N PRO A 120 5.29 -27.26 9.38
CA PRO A 120 4.68 -26.04 8.88
C PRO A 120 5.64 -24.84 9.01
N PHE A 121 5.62 -23.95 8.01
CA PHE A 121 6.38 -22.70 8.03
C PHE A 121 5.98 -21.82 9.22
N ALA A 122 6.95 -21.11 9.79
CA ALA A 122 6.72 -20.15 10.88
C ALA A 122 5.91 -18.94 10.40
N THR A 123 6.10 -18.55 9.14
CA THR A 123 5.34 -17.49 8.46
C THR A 123 4.73 -18.06 7.17
N PRO A 124 3.65 -18.87 7.28
CA PRO A 124 3.05 -19.48 6.10
C PRO A 124 2.39 -18.43 5.21
N VAL A 125 2.56 -18.58 3.89
CA VAL A 125 1.91 -17.76 2.86
C VAL A 125 1.11 -18.70 1.96
N ASP A 126 -0.15 -18.35 1.70
CA ASP A 126 -0.97 -19.06 0.71
C ASP A 126 -0.79 -18.42 -0.67
N VAL A 127 0.14 -18.99 -1.45
CA VAL A 127 0.46 -18.53 -2.80
C VAL A 127 -0.72 -18.62 -3.77
N ALA A 128 -1.78 -19.37 -3.45
CA ALA A 128 -2.97 -19.47 -4.30
C ALA A 128 -3.89 -18.24 -4.16
N ILE A 129 -3.92 -17.61 -2.98
CA ILE A 129 -4.68 -16.38 -2.73
C ILE A 129 -3.94 -15.16 -3.30
N GLY A 130 -2.62 -15.27 -3.42
CA GLY A 130 -1.73 -14.19 -3.83
C GLY A 130 -1.05 -13.51 -2.65
N TYR A 131 -0.27 -12.48 -2.98
CA TYR A 131 0.90 -11.97 -2.28
C TYR A 131 2.21 -12.73 -2.58
#